data_AF-A0A6C0CX90-F1
#
_entry.id   AF-A0A6C0CX90-F1
#
_cell.length_a   1.000
_cell.length_b   1.000
_cell.length_c   1.000
_cell.angle_alpha   90.00
_cell.angle_beta   90.00
_cell.angle_gamma   90.00
#
_symmetry.space_group_name_H-M   'P 1'
#
loop_
_entity.id
_entity.type
_entity.pdbx_description
1 polymer ?
#
loop_
_entity_poly.entity_id
_entity_poly.type
_entity_poly.pdbx_seq_one_letter_code
_entity_poly.pdbx_strand_id
1 'polypeptide(L)'
;MILIFIIIFLTVLFLLYIQFSPQMGNIWWREGHFTPMGAIYVMLHPLKEIKMWNMEMWDINYFIWIVITIITNYVYKYIKISI
;
A
#
# COMPACT_ATOMS: atom_id res chain seq x y z
N MET A 1 15.47 -11.41 3.37
CA MET A 1 14.40 -12.43 3.44
C MET A 1 13.21 -11.96 4.28
N ILE A 2 13.35 -11.68 5.58
CA ILE A 2 12.22 -11.26 6.44
C ILE A 2 11.51 -9.98 5.95
N LEU A 3 12.26 -8.94 5.55
CA LEU A 3 11.67 -7.69 5.05
C LEU A 3 10.79 -7.90 3.79
N ILE A 4 11.16 -8.83 2.91
CA ILE A 4 10.39 -9.13 1.71
C ILE A 4 9.03 -9.75 2.10
N PHE A 5 9.01 -10.67 3.06
CA PHE A 5 7.76 -11.23 3.58
C PHE A 5 6.88 -10.17 4.25
N ILE A 6 7.47 -9.23 4.99
CA ILE A 6 6.73 -8.10 5.57
C ILE A 6 6.11 -7.24 4.47
N ILE A 7 6.86 -6.93 3.41
CA ILE A 7 6.34 -6.14 2.29
C ILE A 7 5.21 -6.90 1.58
N ILE A 8 5.36 -8.19 1.29
CA ILE A 8 4.29 -9.00 0.66
C ILE A 8 3.03 -9.00 1.54
N PHE A 9 3.19 -9.22 2.85
CA PHE A 9 2.08 -9.19 3.80
C PHE A 9 1.40 -7.82 3.83
N LEU A 10 2.19 -6.74 3.86
CA LEU A 10 1.70 -5.37 3.77
C LEU A 10 0.93 -5.12 2.48
N THR A 11 1.42 -5.60 1.33
CA THR A 11 0.72 -5.48 0.04
C THR A 11 -0.65 -6.15 0.09
N VAL A 12 -0.74 -7.35 0.66
CA VAL A 12 -2.03 -8.05 0.81
C VAL A 12 -2.96 -7.24 1.71
N LEU A 13 -2.50 -6.75 2.85
CA LEU A 13 -3.30 -5.91 3.75
C LEU A 13 -3.75 -4.61 3.08
N PHE A 14 -2.85 -3.94 2.35
CA PHE A 14 -3.17 -2.72 1.60
C PHE A 14 -4.24 -2.97 0.54
N LEU A 15 -4.11 -4.02 -0.26
CA LEU A 15 -5.12 -4.34 -1.28
C LEU A 15 -6.47 -4.69 -0.67
N LEU A 16 -6.50 -5.41 0.47
CA LEU A 16 -7.73 -5.66 1.21
C LEU A 16 -8.32 -4.37 1.78
N TYR A 17 -7.49 -3.48 2.35
CA TYR A 17 -7.92 -2.18 2.85
C TYR A 17 -8.62 -1.36 1.76
N ILE A 18 -8.00 -1.24 0.58
CA ILE A 18 -8.58 -0.50 -0.54
C ILE A 18 -9.85 -1.18 -1.05
N GLN A 19 -9.83 -2.51 -1.21
CA GLN A 19 -10.96 -3.29 -1.71
C GLN A 19 -12.25 -3.07 -0.90
N PHE A 20 -12.12 -2.88 0.41
CA PHE A 20 -13.24 -2.67 1.32
C PHE A 20 -13.40 -1.21 1.75
N SER A 21 -12.59 -0.28 1.23
CA SER A 21 -12.70 1.14 1.56
C SER A 21 -13.96 1.75 0.91
N PRO A 22 -14.84 2.42 1.68
CA PRO A 22 -16.01 3.10 1.14
C PRO A 22 -15.69 4.18 0.10
N GLN A 23 -14.47 4.72 0.11
CA GLN A 23 -14.04 5.84 -0.72
C GLN A 23 -13.55 5.40 -2.12
N MET A 24 -13.03 4.18 -2.23
CA MET A 24 -12.43 3.63 -3.46
C MET A 24 -13.37 2.67 -4.20
N GLY A 25 -14.20 1.94 -3.45
CA GLY A 25 -15.03 0.87 -4.01
C GLY A 25 -14.22 -0.37 -4.41
N ASN A 26 -14.89 -1.32 -5.04
CA ASN A 26 -14.31 -2.61 -5.39
C ASN A 26 -13.24 -2.45 -6.50
N ILE A 27 -11.98 -2.78 -6.18
CA ILE A 27 -10.86 -2.63 -7.13
C ILE A 27 -10.76 -3.80 -8.09
N TRP A 28 -11.29 -4.96 -7.72
CA TRP A 28 -11.26 -6.16 -8.55
C TRP A 28 -12.55 -6.43 -9.28
N TRP A 29 -13.64 -5.75 -8.97
CA TRP A 29 -14.92 -5.90 -9.65
C TRP A 29 -15.40 -4.54 -10.10
N ARG A 30 -15.38 -4.33 -11.41
CA ARG A 30 -15.83 -3.08 -12.05
C ARG A 30 -16.73 -3.45 -13.22
N GLU A 31 -17.80 -2.70 -13.40
CA GLU A 31 -18.68 -2.83 -14.58
C GLU A 31 -19.14 -4.29 -14.85
N GLY A 32 -19.47 -5.02 -13.78
CA GLY A 32 -20.00 -6.38 -13.87
C GLY A 32 -18.99 -7.49 -14.16
N HIS A 33 -17.68 -7.23 -14.11
CA HIS A 33 -16.66 -8.23 -14.38
C HIS A 33 -15.42 -8.11 -13.47
N PHE A 34 -14.69 -9.22 -13.32
CA PHE A 34 -13.47 -9.30 -12.53
C PHE A 34 -12.26 -8.71 -13.28
N THR A 35 -11.57 -7.75 -12.67
CA THR A 35 -10.45 -6.99 -13.22
C THR A 35 -9.25 -7.03 -12.28
N PRO A 36 -8.39 -8.07 -12.34
CA PRO A 36 -7.24 -8.19 -11.44
C PRO A 36 -6.22 -7.06 -11.60
N MET A 37 -6.15 -6.47 -12.81
CA MET A 37 -5.30 -5.31 -13.09
C MET A 37 -5.69 -4.08 -12.27
N GLY A 38 -6.92 -4.00 -11.74
CA GLY A 38 -7.36 -2.90 -10.88
C GLY A 38 -6.45 -2.70 -9.66
N ALA A 39 -5.99 -3.78 -9.03
CA ALA A 39 -5.01 -3.70 -7.94
C ALA A 39 -3.69 -3.07 -8.39
N ILE A 40 -3.18 -3.46 -9.56
CA ILE A 40 -1.94 -2.91 -10.10
C ILE A 40 -2.12 -1.43 -10.45
N TYR A 41 -3.26 -1.07 -11.05
CA TYR A 41 -3.57 0.32 -11.37
C TYR A 41 -3.58 1.20 -10.12
N VAL A 42 -4.22 0.76 -9.03
CA VAL A 42 -4.24 1.52 -7.78
C VAL A 42 -2.83 1.65 -7.19
N MET A 43 -2.05 0.57 -7.14
CA MET A 43 -0.69 0.61 -6.60
C MET A 43 0.21 1.58 -7.36
N LEU A 44 0.04 1.69 -8.68
CA LEU A 44 0.85 2.58 -9.52
C LEU A 44 0.22 3.95 -9.74
N HIS A 45 -1.03 4.17 -9.31
CA HIS A 45 -1.75 5.43 -9.49
C HIS A 45 -1.01 6.65 -8.91
N PRO A 46 -0.33 6.56 -7.74
CA PRO A 46 0.44 7.69 -7.22
C PRO A 46 1.57 8.18 -8.12
N LEU A 47 2.03 7.35 -9.08
CA LEU A 47 3.02 7.78 -10.08
C LEU A 47 2.40 8.65 -11.18
N LYS A 48 1.08 8.62 -11.32
CA LYS A 48 0.33 9.35 -12.35
C LYS A 48 -0.35 10.61 -11.79
N GLU A 49 -0.75 10.58 -10.53
CA GLU A 49 -1.48 11.66 -9.88
C GLU A 49 -0.70 12.23 -8.69
N ILE A 50 -0.13 13.42 -8.87
CA ILE A 50 0.70 14.08 -7.84
C ILE A 50 -0.09 14.40 -6.58
N LYS A 51 -1.41 14.63 -6.68
CA LYS A 51 -2.27 14.89 -5.51
C LYS A 51 -2.30 13.74 -4.52
N MET A 52 -2.02 12.50 -4.95
CA MET A 52 -1.92 11.35 -4.04
C MET A 52 -0.77 11.44 -3.03
N TRP A 53 0.17 12.36 -3.24
CA TRP A 53 1.26 12.63 -2.30
C TRP A 53 0.87 13.63 -1.21
N ASN A 54 -0.31 14.24 -1.29
CA ASN A 54 -0.85 15.03 -0.20
C ASN A 54 -1.17 14.14 1.00
N MET A 55 -0.91 14.64 2.21
CA MET A 55 -1.03 13.86 3.45
C MET A 55 -2.44 13.28 3.67
N GLU A 56 -3.47 13.98 3.18
CA GLU A 56 -4.87 13.55 3.23
C GLU A 56 -5.16 12.28 2.40
N MET A 57 -4.29 11.93 1.45
CA MET A 57 -4.43 10.77 0.56
C MET A 57 -3.39 9.68 0.81
N TRP A 58 -2.60 9.79 1.87
CA TRP A 58 -1.52 8.83 2.15
C TRP A 58 -2.04 7.43 2.47
N ASP A 59 -3.23 7.33 3.04
CA ASP A 59 -3.89 6.06 3.34
C ASP A 59 -4.11 5.20 2.09
N ILE A 60 -4.36 5.83 0.93
CA ILE A 60 -4.55 5.17 -0.36
C ILE A 60 -3.29 5.16 -1.26
N ASN A 61 -2.17 5.69 -0.77
CA ASN A 61 -0.93 5.75 -1.53
C ASN A 61 0.01 4.59 -1.17
N TYR A 62 0.08 3.59 -2.04
CA TYR A 62 0.89 2.39 -1.80
C TYR A 62 2.38 2.68 -1.52
N PHE A 63 2.96 3.69 -2.18
CA PHE A 63 4.37 4.04 -1.97
C PHE A 63 4.63 4.58 -0.57
N ILE A 64 3.69 5.33 0.00
CA ILE A 64 3.79 5.83 1.38
C ILE A 64 3.82 4.67 2.36
N TRP A 65 2.95 3.66 2.19
CA TRP A 65 2.95 2.46 3.03
C TRP A 65 4.27 1.69 2.95
N ILE A 66 4.86 1.57 1.75
CA ILE A 66 6.17 0.95 1.56
C ILE A 66 7.27 1.73 2.27
N VAL A 67 7.30 3.06 2.12
CA VAL A 67 8.29 3.93 2.77
C VAL A 67 8.17 3.84 4.29
N ILE A 68 6.96 3.94 4.85
CA ILE A 68 6.70 3.80 6.28
C ILE A 68 7.19 2.45 6.79
N THR A 69 6.92 1.36 6.06
CA THR A 69 7.35 0.00 6.43
C THR A 69 8.86 -0.15 6.42
N ILE A 70 9.54 0.44 5.44
CA ILE A 70 11.00 0.42 5.36
C ILE A 70 11.59 1.20 6.54
N ILE A 71 11.10 2.42 6.80
CA ILE A 71 11.59 3.28 7.90
C ILE A 71 11.37 2.59 9.25
N THR A 72 10.16 2.10 9.52
CA THR A 72 9.84 1.42 10.78
C THR A 72 10.69 0.18 11.00
N ASN A 73 10.95 -0.63 9.96
CA ASN A 73 11.85 -1.77 10.05
C ASN A 73 13.31 -1.36 10.31
N TYR A 74 13.79 -0.26 9.72
CA TYR A 74 15.12 0.28 10.04
C TYR A 74 15.21 0.76 11.49
N VAL A 75 14.22 1.52 11.97
CA VAL A 75 14.15 1.99 13.35
C VAL A 75 14.11 0.82 14.33
N TYR A 76 13.27 -0.19 14.07
CA TYR A 76 13.20 -1.40 14.90
C TYR A 76 14.54 -2.12 15.00
N LYS A 77 15.23 -2.30 13.87
CA LYS A 77 16.57 -2.92 13.86
C LYS A 77 17.59 -2.10 14.63
N TYR A 78 17.57 -0.78 14.46
CA TYR A 78 18.47 0.12 15.18
C TYR A 78 18.28 -0.02 16.69
N ILE A 79 17.04 0.08 17.18
CA ILE A 79 16.70 -0.08 18.60
C ILE A 79 17.16 -1.44 19.13
N LYS A 80 16.92 -2.52 18.37
CA LYS A 80 17.31 -3.89 18.77
C LYS A 80 18.83 -4.07 18.90
N ILE A 81 19.62 -3.33 18.12
CA ILE A 81 21.10 -3.38 18.20
C ILE A 81 21.63 -2.57 19.39
N SER A 82 20.91 -1.51 19.79
CA SER A 82 21.31 -0.60 20.86
C SER A 82 20.96 -1.08 22.28
N ILE A 83 20.29 -2.23 22.42
CA ILE A 83 19.94 -2.88 23.69
C ILE A 83 20.76 -4.17 23.81
#